data_AF-A0A0Q5QH25-F1
#
_entry.id   AF-A0A0Q5QH25-F1
#
_cell.length_a   1.000
_cell.length_b   1.000
_cell.length_c   1.000
_cell.angle_alpha   90.00
_cell.angle_beta   90.00
_cell.angle_gamma   90.00
#
_symmetry.space_group_name_H-M   'P 1'
#
loop_
_entity.id
_entity.type
_entity.pdbx_description
1 polymer ?
#
loop_
_entity_poly.entity_id
_entity_poly.type
_entity_poly.pdbx_seq_one_letter_code
_entity_poly.pdbx_strand_id
1 'polypeptide(L)'
;MITLKEFPDKTFSTSEEAFKELILNKKFIIEKKKSAIKYADAVQYFGTVENENKEVVKADTIIDLSSYSKIKVVAVSNACFYFDSHNDVSISESWNRTAKNTKDGLHLQEHQMRFDKLISDDVFFTVEKKTWKELGFDYEGSTNCLVMHSNVEKETNPFMFGKYIKGKVRNHSSGLRYVSIEMAVNSEADWAKEEKEIWDKYYPDIVNKDDVDNYGYFFAVIEQKIIENSAVLKGSNPATPTISVEPVADTSTKADPVEATPKSEQTKKLLNPNFY
;
A
#
# COMPACT_ATOMS: atom_id res chain seq x y z
N MET A 1 -5.98 11.69 33.43
CA MET A 1 -4.51 11.69 33.26
C MET A 1 -4.23 11.28 31.83
N ILE A 2 -3.32 11.99 31.16
CA ILE A 2 -2.99 11.81 29.75
C ILE A 2 -1.65 11.05 29.66
N THR A 3 -1.55 10.11 28.73
CA THR A 3 -0.30 9.38 28.42
C THR A 3 0.03 9.58 26.95
N LEU A 4 1.29 9.85 26.66
CA LEU A 4 1.79 10.03 25.29
C LEU A 4 2.48 8.75 24.82
N LYS A 5 2.31 8.37 23.55
CA LYS A 5 3.00 7.20 22.97
C LYS A 5 4.52 7.34 23.03
N GLU A 6 5.02 8.56 22.95
CA GLU A 6 6.43 8.93 23.03
C GLU A 6 6.99 8.80 24.45
N PHE A 7 6.12 8.84 25.48
CA PHE A 7 6.48 8.78 26.90
C PHE A 7 5.54 7.83 27.66
N PRO A 8 5.61 6.50 27.41
CA PRO A 8 4.66 5.54 28.00
C PRO A 8 4.75 5.48 29.53
N ASP A 9 5.91 5.83 30.10
CA ASP A 9 6.15 5.81 31.54
C ASP A 9 5.78 7.14 32.25
N LYS A 10 5.25 8.13 31.52
CA LYS A 10 4.85 9.43 32.06
C LYS A 10 3.34 9.62 31.94
N THR A 11 2.78 10.35 32.91
CA THR A 11 1.39 10.80 32.90
C THR A 11 1.33 12.30 33.14
N PHE A 12 0.44 12.98 32.43
CA PHE A 12 0.24 14.42 32.51
C PHE A 12 -1.16 14.74 33.01
N SER A 13 -1.30 15.87 33.72
CA SER A 13 -2.60 16.31 34.23
C SER A 13 -3.40 17.02 33.14
N THR A 14 -2.71 17.70 32.22
CA THR A 14 -3.31 18.49 31.14
C THR A 14 -2.61 18.25 29.81
N SER A 15 -3.29 18.54 28.71
CA SER A 15 -2.71 18.44 27.36
C SER A 15 -1.54 19.41 27.19
N GLU A 16 -1.63 20.62 27.77
CA GLU A 16 -0.55 21.61 27.72
C GLU A 16 0.74 21.12 28.38
N GLU A 17 0.65 20.41 29.52
CA GLU A 17 1.82 19.79 30.14
C GLU A 17 2.43 18.71 29.24
N ALA A 18 1.57 17.89 28.61
CA ALA A 18 1.99 16.84 27.68
C ALA A 18 2.69 17.43 26.44
N PHE A 19 2.11 18.48 25.87
CA PHE A 19 2.63 19.18 24.69
C PHE A 19 3.97 19.87 24.96
N LYS A 20 4.13 20.53 26.12
CA LYS A 20 5.43 21.06 26.54
C LYS A 20 6.49 19.98 26.59
N GLU A 21 6.16 18.81 27.14
CA GLU A 21 7.09 17.69 27.20
C GLU A 21 7.47 17.17 25.79
N LEU A 22 6.51 17.11 24.86
CA LEU A 22 6.79 16.78 23.46
C LEU A 22 7.78 17.76 22.84
N ILE A 23 7.52 19.06 22.96
CA ILE A 23 8.34 20.11 22.34
C ILE A 23 9.75 20.16 22.96
N LEU A 24 9.85 20.06 24.28
CA LEU A 24 11.14 19.99 24.99
C LEU A 24 12.03 18.84 24.50
N ASN A 25 11.41 17.74 24.09
CA ASN A 25 12.11 16.54 23.61
C ASN A 25 12.02 16.36 22.07
N LYS A 26 11.51 17.37 21.34
CA LYS A 26 11.19 17.30 19.90
C LYS A 26 12.31 16.70 19.08
N LYS A 27 13.54 17.19 19.27
CA LYS A 27 14.73 16.72 18.54
C LYS A 27 14.99 15.24 18.76
N PHE A 28 14.92 14.77 20.01
CA PHE A 28 15.16 13.36 20.32
C PHE A 28 14.08 12.46 19.73
N ILE A 29 12.81 12.85 19.84
CA ILE A 29 11.68 12.12 19.27
C ILE A 29 11.83 12.01 17.75
N ILE A 30 12.16 13.12 17.08
CA ILE A 30 12.34 13.17 15.63
C ILE A 30 13.47 12.23 15.19
N GLU A 31 14.63 12.28 15.85
CA GLU A 31 15.76 11.40 15.50
C GLU A 31 15.46 9.92 15.78
N LYS A 32 14.73 9.62 16.86
CA LYS A 32 14.23 8.26 17.13
C LYS A 32 13.27 7.79 16.02
N LYS A 33 12.36 8.66 15.55
CA LYS A 33 11.43 8.32 14.45
C LYS A 33 12.16 8.10 13.13
N LYS A 34 13.17 8.91 12.81
CA LYS A 34 13.98 8.80 11.58
C LYS A 34 14.92 7.58 11.57
N SER A 35 15.41 7.15 12.73
CA SER A 35 16.30 5.98 12.85
C SER A 35 15.58 4.63 12.79
N ALA A 36 14.30 4.60 13.19
CA ALA A 36 13.49 3.40 13.13
C ALA A 36 13.07 3.05 11.69
N ILE A 37 12.98 1.75 11.40
CA ILE A 37 12.16 1.27 10.29
C ILE A 37 10.73 1.14 10.82
N LYS A 38 9.77 1.70 10.08
CA LYS A 38 8.35 1.62 10.42
C LYS A 38 7.73 0.45 9.68
N TYR A 39 6.98 -0.37 10.43
CA TYR A 39 6.15 -1.46 9.93
C TYR A 39 4.75 -1.29 10.49
N ALA A 40 3.78 -2.10 10.06
CA ALA A 40 2.45 -2.08 10.67
C ALA A 40 2.53 -2.35 12.18
N ASP A 41 1.90 -1.51 13.00
CA ASP A 41 1.70 -1.76 14.44
C ASP A 41 0.70 -2.90 14.65
N ALA A 42 0.78 -3.58 15.80
CA ALA A 42 -0.14 -4.67 16.17
C ALA A 42 -1.55 -4.20 16.61
N VAL A 43 -2.01 -2.99 16.26
CA VAL A 43 -3.14 -2.30 16.93
C VAL A 43 -4.21 -1.76 15.95
N GLN A 44 -5.33 -1.30 16.52
CA GLN A 44 -6.72 -1.21 16.03
C GLN A 44 -7.00 -0.92 14.55
N TYR A 45 -7.97 -1.69 14.06
CA TYR A 45 -8.48 -1.72 12.70
C TYR A 45 -9.85 -1.05 12.65
N PHE A 46 -9.98 -0.01 11.84
CA PHE A 46 -11.27 0.59 11.48
C PHE A 46 -11.61 0.16 10.05
N GLY A 47 -12.50 -0.84 9.92
CA GLY A 47 -13.25 -1.14 8.70
C GLY A 47 -12.60 -2.12 7.71
N THR A 48 -13.30 -3.22 7.46
CA THR A 48 -13.21 -3.97 6.18
C THR A 48 -13.92 -3.20 5.11
N VAL A 49 -13.24 -3.00 3.98
CA VAL A 49 -13.88 -2.64 2.72
C VAL A 49 -14.87 -3.74 2.37
N GLU A 50 -16.15 -3.43 2.46
CA GLU A 50 -17.27 -4.17 1.89
C GLU A 50 -17.94 -3.22 0.89
N ASN A 51 -18.17 -3.66 -0.35
CA ASN A 51 -19.13 -2.93 -1.19
C ASN A 51 -20.55 -3.12 -0.62
N GLU A 52 -21.53 -2.40 -1.14
CA GLU A 52 -22.94 -2.48 -0.71
C GLU A 52 -23.51 -3.93 -0.73
N ASN A 53 -22.86 -4.84 -1.46
CA ASN A 53 -23.23 -6.25 -1.61
C ASN A 53 -22.28 -7.26 -0.93
N LYS A 54 -21.22 -6.82 -0.21
CA LYS A 54 -20.09 -7.67 0.25
C LYS A 54 -19.38 -8.48 -0.85
N GLU A 55 -19.49 -8.06 -2.09
CA GLU A 55 -18.90 -8.71 -3.25
C GLU A 55 -17.52 -8.13 -3.60
N VAL A 56 -16.67 -9.00 -4.13
CA VAL A 56 -15.39 -8.60 -4.74
C VAL A 56 -15.72 -7.78 -5.99
N VAL A 57 -15.05 -6.65 -6.21
CA VAL A 57 -15.01 -6.00 -7.52
C VAL A 57 -14.37 -7.00 -8.48
N LYS A 58 -15.22 -7.78 -9.15
CA LYS A 58 -14.81 -8.66 -10.24
C LYS A 58 -14.46 -7.73 -11.40
N ALA A 59 -13.24 -7.81 -11.89
CA ALA A 59 -12.95 -7.36 -13.24
C ALA A 59 -13.97 -8.04 -14.17
N ASP A 60 -14.63 -7.25 -15.01
CA ASP A 60 -15.45 -7.77 -16.09
C ASP A 60 -14.61 -8.77 -16.89
N THR A 61 -15.15 -9.98 -17.06
CA THR A 61 -14.49 -11.25 -17.48
C THR A 61 -13.91 -12.08 -16.32
N ILE A 62 -14.55 -13.22 -16.03
CA ILE A 62 -13.99 -14.27 -15.15
C ILE A 62 -12.80 -14.91 -15.87
N ILE A 63 -11.63 -14.27 -15.78
CA ILE A 63 -10.37 -14.86 -16.21
C ILE A 63 -9.95 -15.79 -15.08
N ASP A 64 -9.87 -17.09 -15.37
CA ASP A 64 -9.24 -18.04 -14.45
C ASP A 64 -7.73 -17.78 -14.42
N LEU A 65 -7.29 -17.03 -13.42
CA LEU A 65 -5.88 -16.70 -13.22
C LEU A 65 -5.04 -17.92 -12.79
N SER A 66 -5.66 -19.06 -12.45
CA SER A 66 -4.92 -20.23 -11.94
C SER A 66 -4.03 -20.91 -12.99
N SER A 67 -4.35 -20.71 -14.28
CA SER A 67 -3.58 -21.23 -15.43
C SER A 67 -2.37 -20.37 -15.82
N TYR A 68 -2.21 -19.20 -15.21
CA TYR A 68 -1.09 -18.30 -15.48
C TYR A 68 0.04 -18.56 -14.49
N SER A 69 1.29 -18.41 -14.95
CA SER A 69 2.46 -18.45 -14.06
C SER A 69 2.85 -17.07 -13.52
N LYS A 70 2.33 -15.98 -14.10
CA LYS A 70 2.64 -14.61 -13.72
C LYS A 70 1.41 -13.71 -13.73
N ILE A 71 1.28 -12.87 -12.70
CA ILE A 71 0.22 -11.86 -12.56
C ILE A 71 0.82 -10.50 -12.26
N LYS A 72 0.19 -9.45 -12.75
CA LYS A 72 0.44 -8.08 -12.34
C LYS A 72 -0.48 -7.73 -11.18
N VAL A 73 0.10 -7.29 -10.08
CA VAL A 73 -0.59 -6.77 -8.90
C VAL A 73 -0.35 -5.27 -8.82
N VAL A 74 -1.44 -4.50 -8.76
CA VAL A 74 -1.41 -3.06 -8.47
C VAL A 74 -2.03 -2.85 -7.10
N ALA A 75 -1.33 -2.16 -6.20
CA ALA A 75 -1.79 -1.94 -4.84
C ALA A 75 -1.36 -0.58 -4.29
N VAL A 76 -2.17 -0.01 -3.40
CA VAL A 76 -1.79 1.19 -2.67
C VAL A 76 -0.91 0.79 -1.49
N SER A 77 0.29 1.35 -1.43
CA SER A 77 1.29 1.08 -0.38
C SER A 77 1.14 2.01 0.83
N ASN A 78 0.73 3.25 0.58
CA ASN A 78 0.47 4.28 1.58
C ASN A 78 -0.40 5.39 0.97
N ALA A 79 -1.35 5.93 1.76
CA ALA A 79 -2.14 7.10 1.41
C ALA A 79 -1.70 8.31 2.24
N CYS A 80 -1.54 9.47 1.60
CA CYS A 80 -1.25 10.72 2.29
C CYS A 80 -2.48 11.24 3.06
N PHE A 81 -2.24 12.14 4.03
CA PHE A 81 -3.27 12.81 4.82
C PHE A 81 -4.25 11.88 5.56
N TYR A 82 -3.76 10.70 5.91
CA TYR A 82 -4.36 9.83 6.92
C TYR A 82 -3.44 9.85 8.14
N PHE A 83 -3.99 10.11 9.32
CA PHE A 83 -3.28 10.00 10.59
C PHE A 83 -3.19 8.54 11.00
N ASP A 84 -1.98 7.99 10.95
CA ASP A 84 -1.75 6.55 11.12
C ASP A 84 -1.52 6.14 12.59
N SER A 85 -1.39 4.84 12.82
CA SER A 85 -1.19 4.30 14.18
C SER A 85 0.10 4.77 14.86
N HIS A 86 1.07 5.35 14.14
CA HIS A 86 2.32 5.89 14.67
C HIS A 86 2.22 7.37 15.06
N ASN A 87 1.04 7.96 14.97
CA ASN A 87 0.77 9.40 15.09
C ASN A 87 1.47 10.21 13.99
N ASP A 88 1.71 9.58 12.83
CA ASP A 88 2.43 10.14 11.70
C ASP A 88 1.45 10.42 10.54
N VAL A 89 1.66 11.52 9.82
CA VAL A 89 0.84 11.95 8.67
C VAL A 89 1.75 12.16 7.47
N SER A 90 1.62 11.31 6.46
CA SER A 90 2.34 11.49 5.19
C SER A 90 1.72 12.64 4.40
N ILE A 91 2.50 13.64 3.99
CA ILE A 91 1.98 14.75 3.17
C ILE A 91 2.05 14.43 1.68
N SER A 92 1.27 15.13 0.86
CA SER A 92 1.13 14.90 -0.58
C SER A 92 2.42 14.72 -1.39
N GLU A 93 3.49 15.45 -1.04
CA GLU A 93 4.75 15.44 -1.80
C GLU A 93 5.81 14.47 -1.23
N SER A 94 5.51 13.82 -0.11
CA SER A 94 6.48 13.01 0.65
C SER A 94 7.03 11.81 -0.11
N TRP A 95 6.35 11.40 -1.18
CA TRP A 95 6.70 10.27 -2.04
C TRP A 95 7.42 10.64 -3.34
N ASN A 96 7.49 11.92 -3.71
CA ASN A 96 7.97 12.35 -5.03
C ASN A 96 9.37 11.81 -5.35
N ARG A 97 10.30 11.92 -4.40
CA ARG A 97 11.67 11.41 -4.59
C ARG A 97 11.72 9.88 -4.55
N THR A 98 10.88 9.25 -3.74
CA THR A 98 10.82 7.80 -3.60
C THR A 98 10.33 7.11 -4.87
N ALA A 99 9.18 7.52 -5.41
CA ALA A 99 8.66 6.97 -6.65
C ALA A 99 9.64 7.14 -7.82
N LYS A 100 10.38 8.26 -7.87
CA LYS A 100 11.38 8.51 -8.93
C LYS A 100 12.63 7.65 -8.79
N ASN A 101 13.13 7.46 -7.57
CA ASN A 101 14.48 6.97 -7.32
C ASN A 101 14.57 5.51 -6.88
N THR A 102 13.49 4.92 -6.38
CA THR A 102 13.48 3.48 -6.04
C THR A 102 13.51 2.65 -7.31
N LYS A 103 14.54 1.82 -7.47
CA LYS A 103 14.74 0.91 -8.63
C LYS A 103 14.79 -0.56 -8.23
N ASP A 104 14.90 -0.80 -6.94
CA ASP A 104 15.06 -2.08 -6.24
C ASP A 104 13.85 -2.31 -5.32
N GLY A 105 12.64 -2.10 -5.86
CA GLY A 105 11.42 -2.30 -5.10
C GLY A 105 11.26 -3.77 -4.68
N LEU A 106 10.78 -3.99 -3.46
CA LEU A 106 10.50 -5.33 -2.95
C LEU A 106 9.03 -5.43 -2.58
N HIS A 107 8.41 -6.52 -3.02
CA HIS A 107 7.09 -6.94 -2.58
C HIS A 107 7.24 -8.20 -1.72
N LEU A 108 6.93 -8.10 -0.44
CA LEU A 108 7.18 -9.15 0.55
C LEU A 108 5.90 -9.68 1.20
N GLN A 109 6.02 -10.84 1.82
CA GLN A 109 5.03 -11.37 2.75
C GLN A 109 5.34 -10.84 4.16
N GLU A 110 4.38 -10.11 4.77
CA GLU A 110 4.37 -9.80 6.21
C GLU A 110 5.64 -9.10 6.76
N HIS A 111 6.22 -8.18 5.98
CA HIS A 111 7.46 -7.44 6.30
C HIS A 111 8.68 -8.35 6.54
N GLN A 112 8.63 -9.61 6.10
CA GLN A 112 9.72 -10.57 6.28
C GLN A 112 10.72 -10.46 5.12
N MET A 113 11.83 -9.77 5.35
CA MET A 113 12.93 -9.65 4.39
C MET A 113 13.77 -10.94 4.32
N ARG A 114 13.17 -12.00 3.76
CA ARG A 114 13.77 -13.33 3.56
C ARG A 114 13.42 -13.85 2.18
N PHE A 115 14.30 -14.68 1.60
CA PHE A 115 14.07 -15.24 0.26
C PHE A 115 12.78 -16.06 0.14
N ASP A 116 12.44 -16.84 1.17
CA ASP A 116 11.20 -17.65 1.21
C ASP A 116 9.93 -16.82 1.47
N LYS A 117 10.09 -15.50 1.63
CA LYS A 117 9.01 -14.53 1.89
C LYS A 117 8.93 -13.46 0.80
N LEU A 118 9.83 -13.50 -0.18
CA LEU A 118 9.75 -12.67 -1.38
C LEU A 118 8.46 -13.03 -2.14
N ILE A 119 7.70 -12.02 -2.55
CA ILE A 119 6.58 -12.18 -3.49
C ILE A 119 7.04 -11.76 -4.88
N SER A 120 7.77 -10.65 -4.97
CA SER A 120 8.36 -10.12 -6.20
C SER A 120 9.47 -9.12 -5.90
N ASP A 121 10.50 -9.10 -6.73
CA ASP A 121 11.52 -8.05 -6.83
C ASP A 121 11.41 -7.24 -8.14
N ASP A 122 10.55 -7.67 -9.07
CA ASP A 122 10.08 -6.88 -10.22
C ASP A 122 8.97 -5.91 -9.77
N VAL A 123 9.38 -4.81 -9.14
CA VAL A 123 8.51 -3.83 -8.51
C VAL A 123 8.94 -2.40 -8.81
N PHE A 124 7.98 -1.55 -9.17
CA PHE A 124 8.17 -0.11 -9.23
C PHE A 124 7.01 0.63 -8.56
N PHE A 125 7.23 1.91 -8.26
CA PHE A 125 6.26 2.75 -7.57
C PHE A 125 5.91 4.00 -8.36
N THR A 126 4.65 4.42 -8.25
CA THR A 126 4.11 5.67 -8.80
C THR A 126 3.43 6.48 -7.71
N VAL A 127 3.28 7.79 -7.93
CA VAL A 127 2.38 8.62 -7.12
C VAL A 127 1.11 8.85 -7.92
N GLU A 128 -0.02 8.40 -7.38
CA GLU A 128 -1.32 8.52 -8.06
C GLU A 128 -2.33 9.18 -7.13
N LYS A 129 -3.17 10.06 -7.69
CA LYS A 129 -4.29 10.66 -6.96
C LYS A 129 -5.47 9.68 -6.97
N LYS A 130 -6.03 9.36 -5.81
CA LYS A 130 -7.21 8.50 -5.63
C LYS A 130 -8.23 9.19 -4.73
N THR A 131 -9.50 8.98 -4.98
CA THR A 131 -10.58 9.38 -4.07
C THR A 131 -10.58 8.46 -2.85
N TRP A 132 -11.04 8.96 -1.70
CA TRP A 132 -11.18 8.10 -0.51
C TRP A 132 -12.17 6.96 -0.73
N LYS A 133 -13.19 7.18 -1.56
CA LYS A 133 -14.14 6.14 -1.99
C LYS A 133 -13.47 5.00 -2.76
N GLU A 134 -12.55 5.30 -3.68
CA GLU A 134 -11.73 4.28 -4.36
C GLU A 134 -10.84 3.49 -3.38
N LEU A 135 -10.45 4.11 -2.26
CA LEU A 135 -9.68 3.46 -1.20
C LEU A 135 -10.56 2.68 -0.21
N GLY A 136 -11.88 2.72 -0.37
CA GLY A 136 -12.86 2.01 0.48
C GLY A 136 -13.29 2.78 1.74
N PHE A 137 -13.11 4.10 1.76
CA PHE A 137 -13.52 4.98 2.86
C PHE A 137 -14.64 5.93 2.43
N ASP A 138 -15.58 6.18 3.33
CA ASP A 138 -16.65 7.17 3.12
C ASP A 138 -16.21 8.57 3.57
N TYR A 139 -15.12 9.03 2.97
CA TYR A 139 -14.65 10.41 3.12
C TYR A 139 -14.78 11.15 1.79
N GLU A 140 -14.99 12.46 1.88
CA GLU A 140 -15.01 13.32 0.70
C GLU A 140 -13.60 13.66 0.22
N GLY A 141 -13.47 13.91 -1.08
CA GLY A 141 -12.21 14.35 -1.68
C GLY A 141 -11.29 13.20 -2.08
N SER A 142 -10.00 13.53 -2.14
CA SER A 142 -8.98 12.67 -2.75
C SER A 142 -7.62 12.93 -2.13
N THR A 143 -6.74 11.94 -2.22
CA THR A 143 -5.39 11.98 -1.67
C THR A 143 -4.37 11.41 -2.66
N ASN A 144 -3.11 11.82 -2.49
CA ASN A 144 -1.99 11.21 -3.20
C ASN A 144 -1.62 9.89 -2.51
N CYS A 145 -1.42 8.86 -3.30
CA CYS A 145 -1.06 7.53 -2.85
C CYS A 145 0.28 7.11 -3.47
N LEU A 146 1.13 6.45 -2.69
CA LEU A 146 2.20 5.64 -3.25
C LEU A 146 1.57 4.33 -3.74
N VAL A 147 1.66 4.06 -5.04
CA VAL A 147 1.10 2.87 -5.68
C VAL A 147 2.22 1.95 -6.12
N MET A 148 2.16 0.69 -5.69
CA MET A 148 3.05 -0.37 -6.11
C MET A 148 2.49 -1.05 -7.37
N HIS A 149 3.37 -1.28 -8.34
CA HIS A 149 3.16 -2.18 -9.46
C HIS A 149 4.13 -3.33 -9.33
N SER A 150 3.62 -4.56 -9.18
CA SER A 150 4.41 -5.75 -8.90
C SER A 150 4.05 -6.89 -9.86
N ASN A 151 5.07 -7.51 -10.44
CA ASN A 151 4.92 -8.66 -11.31
C ASN A 151 5.18 -9.95 -10.53
N VAL A 152 4.10 -10.54 -9.99
CA VAL A 152 4.17 -11.69 -9.09
C VAL A 152 4.21 -13.00 -9.87
N GLU A 153 5.25 -13.79 -9.62
CA GLU A 153 5.44 -15.11 -10.23
C GLU A 153 5.01 -16.22 -9.27
N LYS A 154 4.29 -17.21 -9.82
CA LYS A 154 3.78 -18.36 -9.07
C LYS A 154 4.92 -19.19 -8.49
N GLU A 155 6.05 -19.29 -9.19
CA GLU A 155 7.21 -20.06 -8.76
C GLU A 155 7.90 -19.42 -7.55
N THR A 156 8.05 -18.09 -7.53
CA THR A 156 8.68 -17.35 -6.44
C THR A 156 7.93 -17.53 -5.13
N ASN A 157 6.59 -17.40 -5.15
CA ASN A 157 5.76 -17.59 -3.96
C ASN A 157 4.38 -18.17 -4.30
N PRO A 158 4.26 -19.51 -4.42
CA PRO A 158 3.00 -20.15 -4.81
C PRO A 158 1.85 -19.87 -3.84
N PHE A 159 2.18 -19.72 -2.55
CA PHE A 159 1.20 -19.42 -1.51
C PHE A 159 0.58 -18.04 -1.72
N MET A 160 1.42 -16.99 -1.81
CA MET A 160 0.94 -15.62 -1.98
C MET A 160 0.30 -15.39 -3.34
N PHE A 161 0.86 -15.95 -4.42
CA PHE A 161 0.21 -15.97 -5.73
C PHE A 161 -1.23 -16.52 -5.63
N GLY A 162 -1.38 -17.67 -4.97
CA GLY A 162 -2.68 -18.29 -4.73
C GLY A 162 -3.64 -17.44 -3.89
N LYS A 163 -3.13 -16.60 -2.98
CA LYS A 163 -3.96 -15.65 -2.21
C LYS A 163 -4.40 -14.46 -3.05
N TYR A 164 -3.54 -13.92 -3.91
CA TYR A 164 -3.87 -12.81 -4.81
C TYR A 164 -4.96 -13.18 -5.81
N ILE A 165 -4.79 -14.29 -6.54
CA ILE A 165 -5.79 -14.72 -7.54
C ILE A 165 -7.16 -15.07 -6.93
N LYS A 166 -7.19 -15.37 -5.63
CA LYS A 166 -8.42 -15.64 -4.85
C LYS A 166 -9.00 -14.38 -4.19
N GLY A 167 -8.43 -13.19 -4.43
CA GLY A 167 -8.85 -11.93 -3.81
C GLY A 167 -8.73 -11.92 -2.29
N LYS A 168 -7.76 -12.67 -1.73
CA LYS A 168 -7.56 -12.81 -0.28
C LYS A 168 -6.50 -11.87 0.28
N VAL A 169 -5.66 -11.28 -0.56
CA VAL A 169 -4.78 -10.19 -0.15
C VAL A 169 -5.52 -8.88 -0.39
N ARG A 170 -5.86 -8.19 0.70
CA ARG A 170 -6.73 -7.00 0.66
C ARG A 170 -6.02 -5.73 1.10
N ASN A 171 -4.93 -5.85 1.85
CA ASN A 171 -4.24 -4.72 2.45
C ASN A 171 -2.73 -4.85 2.23
N HIS A 172 -2.07 -3.71 2.18
CA HIS A 172 -0.62 -3.63 2.11
C HIS A 172 -0.09 -2.70 3.20
N SER A 173 1.20 -2.81 3.46
CA SER A 173 1.89 -1.94 4.39
C SER A 173 3.30 -1.74 3.89
N SER A 174 3.78 -0.52 4.00
CA SER A 174 5.13 -0.17 3.57
C SER A 174 6.09 -0.28 4.75
N GLY A 175 7.26 -0.88 4.53
CA GLY A 175 8.42 -0.71 5.37
C GLY A 175 9.05 0.64 5.07
N LEU A 176 9.01 1.58 6.01
CA LEU A 176 9.36 2.99 5.74
C LEU A 176 10.54 3.49 6.56
N ARG A 177 11.25 4.47 6.00
CA ARG A 177 12.23 5.28 6.71
C ARG A 177 12.03 6.76 6.43
N TYR A 178 11.88 7.54 7.48
CA TYR A 178 11.71 8.98 7.36
C TYR A 178 13.03 9.70 7.08
N VAL A 179 12.97 10.71 6.22
CA VAL A 179 14.09 11.59 5.88
C VAL A 179 13.89 12.95 6.53
N SER A 180 12.69 13.53 6.37
CA SER A 180 12.31 14.81 6.95
C SER A 180 10.92 14.70 7.59
N ILE A 181 10.81 15.15 8.83
CA ILE A 181 9.58 15.14 9.63
C ILE A 181 9.51 16.42 10.47
N GLU A 182 8.30 16.91 10.67
CA GLU A 182 7.99 18.09 11.47
C GLU A 182 6.96 17.74 12.53
N MET A 183 7.04 18.33 13.72
CA MET A 183 6.09 18.11 14.80
C MET A 183 4.99 19.18 14.73
N ALA A 184 3.73 18.76 14.74
CA ALA A 184 2.57 19.62 14.79
C ALA A 184 1.89 19.48 16.16
N VAL A 185 1.50 20.58 16.78
CA VAL A 185 0.82 20.59 18.09
C VAL A 185 -0.31 21.62 18.06
N ASN A 186 -1.48 21.22 18.56
CA ASN A 186 -2.63 22.12 18.68
C ASN A 186 -2.61 22.88 20.01
N SER A 187 -1.78 23.91 20.12
CA SER A 187 -1.76 24.82 21.27
C SER A 187 -1.61 26.27 20.81
N GLU A 188 -2.38 27.17 21.43
CA GLU A 188 -2.33 28.61 21.18
C GLU A 188 -1.24 29.32 22.02
N ALA A 189 -0.49 28.56 22.82
CA ALA A 189 0.51 29.15 23.71
C ALA A 189 1.77 29.58 22.94
N ASP A 190 2.36 30.71 23.34
CA ASP A 190 3.53 31.31 22.65
C ASP A 190 4.71 30.35 22.45
N TRP A 191 4.91 29.40 23.39
CA TRP A 191 6.00 28.41 23.32
C TRP A 191 5.78 27.29 22.30
N ALA A 192 4.57 27.15 21.74
CA ALA A 192 4.20 26.14 20.75
C ALA A 192 4.01 26.72 19.33
N LYS A 193 4.35 27.99 19.12
CA LYS A 193 4.01 28.72 17.91
C LYS A 193 4.49 28.03 16.62
N GLU A 194 5.72 27.51 16.60
CA GLU A 194 6.27 26.82 15.43
C GLU A 194 5.48 25.55 15.09
N GLU A 195 5.16 24.74 16.10
CA GLU A 195 4.39 23.50 15.97
C GLU A 195 2.93 23.77 15.62
N LYS A 196 2.38 24.88 16.10
CA LYS A 196 1.03 25.33 15.76
C LYS A 196 0.95 25.79 14.31
N GLU A 197 1.96 26.48 13.79
CA GLU A 197 2.04 26.82 12.37
C GLU A 197 2.05 25.56 11.48
N ILE A 198 2.74 24.49 11.89
CA ILE A 198 2.75 23.20 11.18
C ILE A 198 1.38 22.51 11.29
N TRP A 199 0.75 22.54 12.48
CA TRP A 199 -0.61 22.04 12.68
C TRP A 199 -1.59 22.73 11.73
N ASP A 200 -1.66 24.06 11.76
CA ASP A 200 -2.61 24.85 10.98
C ASP A 200 -2.39 24.68 9.46
N LYS A 201 -1.16 24.41 9.05
CA LYS A 201 -0.80 24.14 7.65
C LYS A 201 -1.35 22.79 7.15
N TYR A 202 -1.23 21.72 7.93
CA TYR A 202 -1.50 20.36 7.45
C TYR A 202 -2.79 19.74 7.97
N TYR A 203 -3.24 20.13 9.16
CA TYR A 203 -4.46 19.62 9.78
C TYR A 203 -5.72 19.74 8.88
N PRO A 204 -5.95 20.84 8.14
CA PRO A 204 -7.14 20.98 7.31
C PRO A 204 -7.33 19.84 6.28
N ASP A 205 -6.22 19.29 5.79
CA ASP A 205 -6.20 18.24 4.75
C ASP A 205 -6.32 16.82 5.32
N ILE A 206 -6.13 16.62 6.64
CA ILE A 206 -6.22 15.30 7.26
C ILE A 206 -7.67 14.83 7.29
N VAL A 207 -7.89 13.59 6.87
CA VAL A 207 -9.24 13.07 6.67
C VAL A 207 -9.90 12.55 7.96
N ASN A 208 -9.15 11.86 8.83
CA ASN A 208 -9.64 11.26 10.07
C ASN A 208 -9.44 12.20 11.27
N LYS A 209 -10.09 13.37 11.23
CA LYS A 209 -9.88 14.47 12.20
C LYS A 209 -10.13 14.07 13.65
N ASP A 210 -11.14 13.25 13.91
CA ASP A 210 -11.47 12.79 15.26
C ASP A 210 -10.27 12.12 15.95
N ASP A 211 -9.49 11.31 15.21
CA ASP A 211 -8.29 10.68 15.74
C ASP A 211 -7.23 11.74 16.06
N VAL A 212 -7.00 12.68 15.14
CA VAL A 212 -6.00 13.74 15.31
C VAL A 212 -6.34 14.64 16.50
N ASP A 213 -7.61 15.01 16.65
CA ASP A 213 -8.12 15.87 17.72
C ASP A 213 -8.03 15.19 19.09
N ASN A 214 -8.24 13.87 19.14
CA ASN A 214 -8.07 13.09 20.37
C ASN A 214 -6.63 13.13 20.91
N TYR A 215 -5.63 13.17 20.03
CA TYR A 215 -4.22 13.31 20.43
C TYR A 215 -3.80 14.78 20.60
N GLY A 216 -4.26 15.67 19.71
CA GLY A 216 -3.89 17.08 19.67
C GLY A 216 -2.46 17.36 19.19
N TYR A 217 -1.78 16.35 18.63
CA TYR A 217 -0.49 16.49 17.96
C TYR A 217 -0.33 15.41 16.88
N PHE A 218 0.54 15.66 15.90
CA PHE A 218 0.95 14.66 14.91
C PHE A 218 2.35 14.98 14.38
N PHE A 219 2.97 14.05 13.66
CA PHE A 219 4.21 14.31 12.94
C PHE A 219 3.94 14.36 11.44
N ALA A 220 4.13 15.53 10.83
CA ALA A 220 4.06 15.71 9.39
C ALA A 220 5.30 15.09 8.74
N VAL A 221 5.10 14.03 7.96
CA VAL A 221 6.17 13.37 7.22
C VAL A 221 6.35 14.06 5.88
N ILE A 222 7.34 14.95 5.83
CA ILE A 222 7.65 15.80 4.68
C ILE A 222 8.36 15.00 3.58
N GLU A 223 9.24 14.08 3.98
CA GLU A 223 9.96 13.22 3.04
C GLU A 223 10.30 11.87 3.66
N GLN A 224 10.10 10.80 2.89
CA GLN A 224 10.28 9.43 3.35
C GLN A 224 10.69 8.50 2.23
N LYS A 225 11.31 7.39 2.59
CA LYS A 225 11.77 6.32 1.70
C LYS A 225 10.99 5.05 1.97
N ILE A 226 10.69 4.33 0.90
CA ILE A 226 10.24 2.94 0.98
C ILE A 226 11.45 2.01 1.01
N ILE A 227 11.40 1.02 1.90
CA ILE A 227 12.36 -0.09 1.98
C ILE A 227 11.76 -1.31 1.27
N GLU A 228 10.47 -1.56 1.50
CA GLU A 228 9.70 -2.63 0.87
C GLU A 228 8.20 -2.33 1.00
N ASN A 229 7.37 -3.01 0.23
CA ASN A 229 5.93 -3.07 0.42
C ASN A 229 5.51 -4.50 0.68
N SER A 230 4.65 -4.71 1.66
CA SER A 230 4.25 -6.05 2.08
C SER A 230 2.77 -6.30 1.95
N ALA A 231 2.42 -7.50 1.50
CA ALA A 231 1.10 -8.07 1.71
C ALA A 231 0.91 -8.32 3.22
N VAL A 232 -0.09 -7.68 3.81
CA VAL A 232 -0.40 -7.82 5.24
C VAL A 232 -1.89 -8.03 5.45
N LEU A 233 -2.23 -8.58 6.61
CA LEU A 233 -3.64 -8.62 7.02
C LEU A 233 -4.14 -7.23 7.40
N LYS A 234 -3.29 -6.42 8.03
CA LYS A 234 -3.59 -5.07 8.52
C LYS A 234 -2.35 -4.20 8.40
N GLY A 235 -2.51 -2.98 7.87
CA GLY A 235 -1.46 -1.95 7.83
C GLY A 235 -1.67 -0.88 8.91
N SER A 236 -0.63 -0.11 9.24
CA SER A 236 -0.75 1.07 10.11
C SER A 236 -1.60 2.18 9.48
N ASN A 237 -1.49 2.30 8.15
CA ASN A 237 -2.41 3.03 7.30
C ASN A 237 -3.37 2.01 6.67
N PRO A 238 -4.69 2.09 6.94
CA PRO A 238 -5.66 1.13 6.43
C PRO A 238 -6.09 1.40 4.98
N ALA A 239 -5.77 2.57 4.41
CA ALA A 239 -6.11 2.95 3.04
C ALA A 239 -5.10 2.42 2.01
N THR A 240 -4.84 1.12 2.07
CA THR A 240 -3.81 0.42 1.27
C THR A 240 -4.34 -0.79 0.48
N PRO A 241 -5.48 -0.66 -0.23
CA PRO A 241 -6.11 -1.80 -0.88
C PRO A 241 -5.30 -2.36 -2.04
N THR A 242 -5.57 -3.63 -2.36
CA THR A 242 -5.29 -4.18 -3.70
C THR A 242 -6.23 -3.51 -4.72
N ILE A 243 -5.68 -2.89 -5.76
CA ILE A 243 -6.43 -2.20 -6.82
C ILE A 243 -6.78 -3.16 -7.95
N SER A 244 -5.80 -3.89 -8.49
CA SER A 244 -6.05 -4.88 -9.52
C SER A 244 -5.10 -6.07 -9.46
N VAL A 245 -5.58 -7.19 -9.97
CA VAL A 245 -4.81 -8.42 -10.19
C VAL A 245 -5.14 -8.92 -11.58
N GLU A 246 -4.16 -8.84 -12.49
CA GLU A 246 -4.34 -9.09 -13.92
C GLU A 246 -3.32 -10.11 -14.43
N PRO A 247 -3.65 -10.93 -15.44
CA PRO A 247 -2.66 -11.82 -16.03
C PRO A 247 -1.60 -11.03 -16.81
N VAL A 248 -0.35 -11.52 -16.82
CA VAL A 248 0.66 -11.02 -17.77
C VAL A 248 0.55 -11.83 -19.06
N ALA A 249 0.27 -11.14 -20.17
CA ALA A 249 -0.26 -11.70 -21.43
C ALA A 249 0.53 -12.88 -22.03
N ASP A 250 1.82 -13.03 -21.73
CA ASP A 250 2.70 -14.05 -22.34
C ASP A 250 2.90 -15.32 -21.51
N THR A 251 2.10 -15.55 -20.46
CA THR A 251 2.37 -16.62 -19.47
C THR A 251 1.26 -17.67 -19.30
N SER A 252 0.28 -17.71 -20.20
CA SER A 252 -0.77 -18.72 -20.13
C SER A 252 -0.20 -20.09 -20.55
N THR A 253 -0.35 -21.11 -19.69
CA THR A 253 0.06 -22.49 -19.99
C THR A 253 -0.97 -23.25 -20.82
N LYS A 254 -1.83 -22.56 -21.58
CA LYS A 254 -2.71 -23.25 -22.53
C LYS A 254 -1.83 -23.93 -23.57
N ALA A 255 -1.71 -25.26 -23.45
CA ALA A 255 -1.35 -26.06 -24.60
C ALA A 255 -2.35 -25.71 -25.70
N ASP A 256 -1.83 -25.22 -26.83
CA ASP A 256 -2.64 -25.06 -28.03
C ASP A 256 -3.44 -26.36 -28.25
N PRO A 257 -4.73 -26.29 -28.60
CA PRO A 257 -5.44 -27.49 -29.01
C PRO A 257 -4.63 -28.09 -30.16
N VAL A 258 -4.11 -29.30 -29.93
CA VAL A 258 -3.37 -30.07 -30.94
C VAL A 258 -4.15 -29.95 -32.23
N GLU A 259 -3.57 -29.25 -33.21
CA GLU A 259 -4.11 -29.19 -34.56
C GLU A 259 -4.21 -30.64 -35.00
N ALA A 260 -5.43 -31.18 -35.01
CA ALA A 260 -5.69 -32.50 -35.51
C ALA A 260 -5.32 -32.47 -36.99
N THR A 261 -4.13 -32.96 -37.30
CA THR A 261 -3.64 -33.13 -38.67
C THR A 261 -4.74 -33.84 -39.46
N PRO A 262 -5.26 -33.26 -40.54
CA PRO A 262 -6.21 -33.97 -41.37
C PRO A 262 -5.52 -35.22 -41.92
N LYS A 263 -6.08 -36.40 -41.61
CA LYS A 263 -5.69 -37.65 -42.27
C LYS A 263 -5.78 -37.40 -43.77
N SER A 264 -4.67 -37.60 -44.47
CA SER A 264 -4.63 -37.58 -45.92
C SER A 264 -5.59 -38.66 -46.46
N GLU A 265 -6.71 -38.21 -47.01
CA GLU A 265 -7.54 -39.08 -47.85
C GLU A 265 -6.79 -39.34 -49.15
N GLN A 266 -6.53 -40.63 -49.36
CA GLN A 266 -5.99 -41.21 -50.58
C GLN A 266 -6.84 -40.77 -51.78
N THR A 267 -6.28 -39.89 -52.61
CA THR A 267 -6.86 -39.60 -53.93
C THR A 267 -6.63 -40.83 -54.82
N LYS A 268 -7.68 -41.66 -54.95
CA LYS A 268 -7.75 -42.71 -55.96
C LYS A 268 -7.67 -42.07 -57.35
N LYS A 269 -6.73 -42.57 -58.15
CA LYS A 269 -6.58 -42.33 -59.58
C LYS A 269 -7.91 -42.52 -60.33
N LEU A 270 -8.24 -41.57 -61.19
CA LEU A 270 -9.00 -41.83 -62.42
C LEU A 270 -8.12 -41.46 -63.60
N LEU A 271 -7.46 -42.48 -64.15
CA LEU A 271 -6.93 -42.48 -65.51
C LEU A 271 -8.14 -42.54 -66.45
N ASN A 272 -8.27 -41.60 -67.38
CA ASN A 272 -9.23 -41.69 -68.47
C ASN A 272 -8.48 -42.10 -69.75
N PRO A 273 -8.64 -43.35 -70.23
CA PRO A 273 -8.14 -43.78 -71.52
C PRO A 273 -9.24 -43.59 -72.57
N ASN A 274 -9.00 -42.73 -73.57
CA ASN A 274 -9.34 -42.93 -75.00
C ASN A 274 -9.38 -41.61 -75.80
N PHE A 275 -8.42 -41.50 -76.70
CA PHE A 275 -8.45 -41.01 -78.10
C PHE A 275 -9.66 -40.17 -78.59
N TYR A 276 -9.39 -38.96 -79.10
CA TYR A 276 -9.08 -38.69 -80.52
C TYR A 276 -8.20 -37.44 -80.64
#